data_AF-A0A530GUZ9-F1
#
_entry.id   AF-A0A530GUZ9-F1
#
_cell.length_a   1.000
_cell.length_b   1.000
_cell.length_c   1.000
_cell.angle_alpha   90.00
_cell.angle_beta   90.00
_cell.angle_gamma   90.00
#
_symmetry.space_group_name_H-M   'P 1'
#
loop_
_entity.id
_entity.type
_entity.pdbx_description
1 polymer ?
#
loop_
_entity_poly.entity_id
_entity_poly.type
_entity_poly.pdbx_seq_one_letter_code
_entity_poly.pdbx_strand_id
1 'polypeptide(L)'
;VQCFVDGSAKGWYNYLYGDNKAANDMIKKDNPDMTDEQIAFSIEQLKKFGVVDSGDSEKLGIGAMTDARIQSFYDKMVKAKVAQPGIDIKKAYTLAFINKGVGLELKK
;
A
#
# COMPACT_ATOMS: atom_id res chain seq x y z
N VAL A 1 -7.93 -7.50 -13.94
CA VAL A 1 -7.71 -6.64 -12.75
C VAL A 1 -7.31 -7.47 -11.53
N GLN A 2 -8.11 -8.46 -11.09
CA GLN A 2 -7.83 -9.25 -9.87
C GLN A 2 -6.38 -9.77 -9.78
N CYS A 3 -5.89 -10.51 -10.78
CA CYS A 3 -4.54 -11.08 -10.73
C CYS A 3 -3.43 -10.03 -10.57
N PHE A 4 -3.62 -8.84 -11.13
CA PHE A 4 -2.66 -7.74 -10.98
C PHE A 4 -2.66 -7.19 -9.56
N VAL A 5 -3.84 -6.97 -8.97
CA VAL A 5 -3.98 -6.48 -7.59
C VAL A 5 -3.43 -7.52 -6.60
N ASP A 6 -3.75 -8.79 -6.79
CA ASP A 6 -3.24 -9.89 -5.96
C ASP A 6 -1.71 -10.01 -6.07
N GLY A 7 -1.18 -9.95 -7.29
CA GLY A 7 0.26 -9.96 -7.55
C GLY A 7 0.97 -8.77 -6.91
N SER A 8 0.34 -7.59 -6.92
CA SER A 8 0.87 -6.38 -6.28
C SER A 8 0.92 -6.53 -4.76
N ALA A 9 -0.15 -7.03 -4.14
CA ALA A 9 -0.18 -7.28 -2.69
C ALA A 9 0.89 -8.29 -2.27
N LYS A 10 0.99 -9.43 -2.98
CA LYS A 10 2.05 -10.43 -2.75
C LYS A 10 3.45 -9.88 -3.00
N GLY A 11 3.61 -9.03 -4.01
CA GLY A 11 4.87 -8.34 -4.31
C GLY A 11 5.36 -7.51 -3.13
N TRP A 12 4.47 -6.73 -2.52
CA TRP A 12 4.80 -5.95 -1.31
C TRP A 12 5.21 -6.82 -0.12
N TYR A 13 4.50 -7.92 0.14
CA TYR A 13 4.92 -8.84 1.21
C TYR A 13 6.32 -9.41 0.95
N ASN A 14 6.60 -9.89 -0.26
CA ASN A 14 7.93 -10.39 -0.59
C ASN A 14 9.00 -9.30 -0.52
N TYR A 15 8.67 -8.06 -0.91
CA TYR A 15 9.62 -6.94 -0.85
C TYR A 15 9.99 -6.56 0.59
N LEU A 16 9.01 -6.58 1.51
CA LEU A 16 9.21 -6.16 2.90
C LEU A 16 9.69 -7.29 3.84
N TYR A 17 9.34 -8.54 3.55
CA TYR A 17 9.54 -9.68 4.46
C TYR A 17 10.28 -10.86 3.81
N GLY A 18 10.51 -10.83 2.50
CA GLY A 18 11.22 -11.87 1.74
C GLY A 18 12.54 -11.40 1.14
N ASP A 19 13.02 -12.15 0.13
CA ASP A 19 14.16 -11.74 -0.67
C ASP A 19 13.75 -10.66 -1.68
N ASN A 20 14.25 -9.45 -1.47
CA ASN A 20 13.97 -8.28 -2.29
C ASN A 20 15.11 -7.92 -3.26
N LYS A 21 16.16 -8.74 -3.36
CA LYS A 21 17.34 -8.41 -4.16
C LYS A 21 16.99 -8.07 -5.61
N ALA A 22 16.18 -8.89 -6.26
CA ALA A 22 15.77 -8.67 -7.65
C ALA A 22 14.99 -7.35 -7.82
N ALA A 23 14.16 -6.99 -6.83
CA ALA A 23 13.43 -5.72 -6.84
C ALA A 23 14.37 -4.52 -6.62
N ASN A 24 15.32 -4.62 -5.69
CA ASN A 24 16.32 -3.58 -5.45
C ASN A 24 17.20 -3.36 -6.69
N ASP A 25 17.59 -4.42 -7.38
CA ASP A 25 18.36 -4.33 -8.63
C ASP A 25 17.57 -3.59 -9.73
N MET A 26 16.26 -3.81 -9.85
CA MET A 26 15.40 -3.05 -10.76
C MET A 26 15.25 -1.58 -10.32
N ILE A 27 15.03 -1.32 -9.03
CA ILE A 27 14.92 0.06 -8.51
C ILE A 27 16.19 0.86 -8.81
N LYS A 28 17.37 0.29 -8.58
CA LYS A 28 18.66 0.95 -8.86
C LYS A 28 18.90 1.15 -10.35
N LYS A 29 18.43 0.22 -11.19
CA LYS A 29 18.49 0.36 -12.65
C LYS A 29 17.67 1.56 -13.13
N ASP A 30 16.47 1.73 -12.59
CA ASP A 30 15.54 2.79 -13.01
C ASP A 30 15.78 4.12 -12.27
N ASN A 31 16.45 4.07 -11.12
CA ASN A 31 16.89 5.24 -10.35
C ASN A 31 18.36 5.06 -9.90
N PRO A 32 19.33 5.48 -10.74
CA PRO A 32 20.76 5.32 -10.46
C PRO A 32 21.26 6.05 -9.20
N ASP A 33 20.52 7.04 -8.69
CA ASP A 33 20.86 7.73 -7.44
C ASP A 33 20.51 6.91 -6.19
N MET A 34 19.73 5.84 -6.34
CA MET A 34 19.34 4.96 -5.25
C MET A 34 20.49 4.03 -4.86
N THR A 35 20.91 4.07 -3.59
CA THR A 35 21.94 3.17 -3.06
C THR A 35 21.35 2.01 -2.27
N ASP A 36 22.14 0.96 -2.06
CA ASP A 36 21.71 -0.18 -1.23
C ASP A 36 21.43 0.24 0.21
N GLU A 37 22.20 1.18 0.77
CA GLU A 37 21.99 1.72 2.13
C GLU A 37 20.68 2.50 2.23
N GLN A 38 20.35 3.31 1.22
CA GLN A 38 19.11 4.08 1.19
C GLN A 38 17.89 3.15 1.08
N ILE A 39 17.98 2.10 0.26
CA ILE A 39 16.90 1.10 0.15
C ILE A 39 16.74 0.36 1.48
N ALA A 40 17.84 -0.12 2.06
CA ALA A 40 17.81 -0.83 3.33
C ALA A 40 17.18 0.03 4.44
N PHE A 41 17.62 1.29 4.56
CA PHE A 41 17.05 2.25 5.50
C PHE A 41 15.55 2.47 5.25
N SER A 42 15.16 2.66 3.98
CA SER A 42 13.76 2.91 3.60
C SER A 42 12.87 1.72 3.96
N ILE A 43 13.31 0.49 3.68
CA ILE A 43 12.57 -0.73 4.05
C ILE A 43 12.42 -0.83 5.57
N GLU A 44 13.48 -0.54 6.33
CA GLU A 44 13.41 -0.51 7.79
C GLU A 44 12.38 0.51 8.29
N GLN A 45 12.38 1.74 7.74
CA GLN A 45 11.43 2.77 8.17
C GLN A 45 9.99 2.44 7.77
N LEU A 46 9.76 1.89 6.57
CA LEU A 46 8.44 1.43 6.12
C LEU A 46 7.85 0.40 7.09
N LYS A 47 8.68 -0.53 7.58
CA LYS A 47 8.29 -1.55 8.56
C LYS A 47 8.08 -0.94 9.95
N LYS A 48 9.05 -0.15 10.42
CA LYS A 48 9.04 0.47 11.76
C LYS A 48 7.81 1.35 11.99
N PHE A 49 7.43 2.15 10.99
CA PHE A 49 6.29 3.06 11.08
C PHE A 49 4.99 2.46 10.54
N GLY A 50 5.00 1.21 10.07
CA GLY A 50 3.81 0.53 9.58
C GLY A 50 3.18 1.23 8.36
N VAL A 51 4.00 1.79 7.46
CA VAL A 51 3.51 2.64 6.35
C VAL A 51 2.69 1.82 5.34
N VAL A 52 3.16 0.61 5.03
CA VAL A 52 2.53 -0.27 4.04
C VAL A 52 1.65 -1.33 4.72
N ASP A 53 2.12 -1.83 5.87
CA ASP A 53 1.47 -2.90 6.59
C ASP A 53 1.21 -2.51 8.05
N SER A 54 0.01 -2.01 8.33
CA SER A 54 -0.52 -1.69 9.65
C SER A 54 -2.05 -1.56 9.63
N GLY A 55 -2.67 -1.64 10.81
CA GLY A 55 -4.10 -1.38 10.97
C GLY A 55 -4.94 -2.38 10.17
N ASP A 56 -5.77 -1.90 9.25
CA ASP A 56 -6.68 -2.75 8.46
C ASP A 56 -5.93 -3.80 7.62
N SER A 57 -4.71 -3.51 7.14
CA SER A 57 -3.95 -4.44 6.29
C SER A 57 -3.53 -5.71 7.04
N GLU A 58 -3.40 -5.65 8.37
CA GLU A 58 -3.01 -6.81 9.18
C GLU A 58 -4.06 -7.93 9.13
N LYS A 59 -5.32 -7.56 8.83
CA LYS A 59 -6.44 -8.51 8.73
C LYS A 59 -6.94 -8.67 7.30
N LEU A 60 -6.90 -7.60 6.51
CA LEU A 60 -7.50 -7.54 5.18
C LEU A 60 -6.47 -7.68 4.03
N GLY A 61 -5.17 -7.68 4.36
CA GLY A 61 -4.05 -7.73 3.42
C GLY A 61 -3.52 -6.34 3.01
N ILE A 62 -2.26 -6.27 2.56
CA ILE A 62 -1.67 -5.04 1.99
C ILE A 62 -2.54 -4.51 0.84
N GLY A 63 -2.79 -3.20 0.85
CA GLY A 63 -3.72 -2.53 -0.07
C GLY A 63 -5.17 -2.45 0.45
N ALA A 64 -5.40 -2.80 1.72
CA ALA A 64 -6.70 -2.68 2.35
C ALA A 64 -7.27 -1.25 2.27
N MET A 65 -8.54 -1.17 1.91
CA MET A 65 -9.30 0.10 1.87
C MET A 65 -10.67 -0.12 2.47
N THR A 66 -11.21 0.88 3.15
CA THR A 66 -12.56 0.81 3.71
C THR A 66 -13.36 2.03 3.32
N ASP A 67 -14.67 1.80 3.11
CA ASP A 67 -15.63 2.86 2.86
C ASP A 67 -15.57 3.95 3.93
N ALA A 68 -15.45 3.53 5.20
CA ALA A 68 -15.37 4.42 6.34
C ALA A 68 -14.12 5.31 6.30
N ARG A 69 -12.93 4.75 5.96
CA ARG A 69 -11.68 5.52 5.88
C ARG A 69 -11.72 6.54 4.76
N ILE A 70 -12.28 6.18 3.61
CA ILE A 70 -12.40 7.07 2.45
C ILE A 70 -13.40 8.19 2.73
N GLN A 71 -14.56 7.88 3.32
CA GLN A 71 -15.52 8.89 3.74
C GLN A 71 -14.90 9.86 4.76
N SER A 72 -14.25 9.33 5.79
CA SER A 72 -13.60 10.16 6.82
C SER A 72 -12.53 11.08 6.23
N PHE A 73 -11.75 10.60 5.27
CA PHE A 73 -10.75 11.42 4.58
C PHE A 73 -11.42 12.54 3.78
N TYR A 74 -12.43 12.21 2.98
CA TYR A 74 -13.19 13.20 2.21
C TYR A 74 -13.82 14.28 3.09
N ASP A 75 -14.48 13.89 4.19
CA ASP A 75 -15.10 14.83 5.13
C ASP A 75 -14.07 15.81 5.73
N LYS A 76 -12.88 15.30 6.07
CA LYS A 76 -11.77 16.14 6.56
C LYS A 76 -11.29 17.12 5.50
N MET A 77 -11.19 16.69 4.25
CA MET A 77 -10.76 17.54 3.13
C MET A 77 -11.80 18.62 2.80
N VAL A 78 -13.09 18.30 2.86
CA VAL A 78 -14.18 19.28 2.71
C VAL A 78 -14.16 20.28 3.86
N LYS A 79 -14.03 19.80 5.11
CA LYS A 79 -13.92 20.68 6.28
C LYS A 79 -12.71 21.63 6.20
N ALA A 80 -11.59 21.14 5.67
CA ALA A 80 -10.39 21.93 5.42
C ALA A 80 -10.49 22.84 4.18
N LYS A 81 -11.61 22.81 3.44
CA LYS A 81 -11.84 23.55 2.19
C LYS A 81 -10.87 23.20 1.05
N VAL A 82 -10.27 22.02 1.10
CA VAL A 82 -9.37 21.52 0.04
C VAL A 82 -10.15 20.73 -1.02
N ALA A 83 -11.24 20.07 -0.63
CA ALA A 83 -12.16 19.39 -1.54
C ALA A 83 -13.52 20.10 -1.59
N GLN A 84 -14.19 20.05 -2.74
CA GLN A 84 -15.56 20.56 -2.87
C GLN A 84 -16.55 19.59 -2.21
N PRO A 85 -17.59 20.10 -1.52
CA PRO A 85 -18.69 19.26 -1.03
C PRO A 85 -19.51 18.69 -2.19
N GLY A 86 -20.26 17.61 -1.94
CA GLY A 86 -21.18 17.00 -2.92
C GLY A 86 -20.55 16.03 -3.93
N ILE A 87 -19.24 15.75 -3.87
CA ILE A 87 -18.60 14.76 -4.73
C ILE A 87 -19.09 13.34 -4.37
N ASP A 88 -19.53 12.59 -5.37
CA ASP A 88 -19.87 11.18 -5.24
C ASP A 88 -18.60 10.30 -5.20
N ILE A 89 -17.98 10.25 -4.02
CA ILE A 89 -16.72 9.53 -3.82
C ILE A 89 -16.81 8.02 -4.04
N LYS A 90 -18.03 7.45 -4.04
CA LYS A 90 -18.23 6.01 -4.30
C LYS A 90 -17.91 5.62 -5.73
N LYS A 91 -17.91 6.57 -6.66
CA LYS A 91 -17.48 6.35 -8.05
C LYS A 91 -15.97 6.38 -8.23
N ALA A 92 -15.21 6.84 -7.23
CA ALA A 92 -13.76 7.01 -7.33
C ALA A 92 -12.97 5.73 -6.98
N TYR A 93 -13.60 4.71 -6.39
CA TYR A 93 -12.94 3.47 -5.99
C TYR A 93 -13.88 2.27 -6.03
N THR A 94 -13.30 1.08 -5.96
CA THR A 94 -14.04 -0.17 -5.73
C THR A 94 -13.25 -1.04 -4.75
N LEU A 95 -13.98 -1.75 -3.89
CA LEU A 95 -13.40 -2.72 -2.95
C LEU A 95 -13.39 -4.15 -3.54
N ALA A 96 -13.90 -4.35 -4.76
CA ALA A 96 -14.14 -5.68 -5.34
C ALA A 96 -12.87 -6.55 -5.49
N PHE A 97 -11.69 -5.93 -5.55
CA PHE A 97 -10.42 -6.61 -5.82
C PHE A 97 -9.48 -6.67 -4.62
N ILE A 98 -9.78 -5.98 -3.52
CA ILE A 98 -8.96 -5.85 -2.31
C ILE A 98 -9.72 -6.37 -1.08
N ASN A 99 -9.12 -6.32 0.10
CA ASN A 99 -9.66 -6.85 1.37
C ASN A 99 -9.92 -8.37 1.39
N LYS A 100 -9.16 -9.14 0.62
CA LYS A 100 -9.30 -10.60 0.54
C LYS A 100 -8.25 -11.36 1.35
N GLY A 101 -7.42 -10.66 2.13
CA GLY A 101 -6.35 -11.25 2.92
C GLY A 101 -5.21 -11.85 2.08
N VAL A 102 -5.09 -11.44 0.82
CA VAL A 102 -4.11 -12.01 -0.12
C VAL A 102 -2.69 -11.70 0.34
N GLY A 103 -1.88 -12.74 0.55
CA GLY A 103 -0.47 -12.63 0.91
C GLY A 103 -0.20 -12.48 2.41
N LEU A 104 -1.22 -12.49 3.27
CA LEU A 104 -1.02 -12.46 4.73
C LEU A 104 -0.11 -13.59 5.22
N GLU A 105 -0.16 -14.75 4.58
CA GLU A 105 0.68 -15.92 4.85
C GLU A 105 2.16 -15.71 4.50
N LEU A 106 2.49 -14.67 3.72
CA LEU A 106 3.85 -14.35 3.29
C LEU A 106 4.57 -13.43 4.28
N LYS A 107 3.85 -12.84 5.25
CA LYS A 107 4.43 -12.03 6.33
C LYS A 107 5.14 -12.96 7.32
N LYS A 108 6.47 -12.87 7.36
CA LYS A 108 7.35 -13.65 8.25
C LYS A 108 8.06 -12.73 9.25
#